data_AF-A0A0F9K151-F1
#
_entry.id   AF-A0A0F9K151-F1
#
_cell.length_a   1.000
_cell.length_b   1.000
_cell.length_c   1.000
_cell.angle_alpha   90.00
_cell.angle_beta   90.00
_cell.angle_gamma   90.00
#
_symmetry.space_group_name_H-M   'P 1'
#
loop_
_entity.id
_entity.type
_entity.pdbx_description
1 polymer ?
#
loop_
_entity_poly.entity_id
_entity_poly.type
_entity_poly.pdbx_seq_one_letter_code
_entity_poly.pdbx_strand_id
1 'polypeptide(L)'
;MTGIRELQQRRRELEREELEREKNRTPADSLNERAEELMVFKMPKNIPLMDEIFAFDPRNLEATPSAKLSQYTIGLAQFLIFFSSQINKTKVQLMQKNRVVDTYVNKSPLKGKTKAETRQKVIDYHEELQAIEKGIEMLEAEIKMTDGLEKYYTELINSFKRELTRREFEMKFSRDERRL
;
A
#
# COMPACT_ATOMS: atom_id res chain seq x y z
N MET A 1 -9.52 28.19 38.98
CA MET A 1 -8.94 28.75 37.73
C MET A 1 -7.60 28.09 37.32
N THR A 2 -7.28 26.89 37.82
CA THR A 2 -6.02 26.17 37.53
C THR A 2 -6.10 25.20 36.34
N GLY A 3 -7.25 24.58 36.09
CA GLY A 3 -7.37 23.53 35.05
C GLY A 3 -7.21 23.98 33.59
N ILE A 4 -7.47 25.25 33.27
CA ILE A 4 -7.30 25.77 31.89
C ILE A 4 -5.81 25.93 31.56
N ARG A 5 -4.97 26.31 32.53
CA ARG A 5 -3.52 26.44 32.33
C ARG A 5 -2.83 25.09 32.20
N GLU A 6 -3.24 24.09 32.99
CA GLU A 6 -2.74 22.72 32.87
C GLU A 6 -3.12 22.10 31.52
N LEU A 7 -4.35 22.29 31.05
CA LEU A 7 -4.77 21.82 29.71
C LEU A 7 -3.97 22.48 28.58
N GLN A 8 -3.65 23.77 28.69
CA GLN A 8 -2.83 24.46 27.69
C GLN A 8 -1.36 24.02 27.72
N GLN A 9 -0.81 23.71 28.89
CA GLN A 9 0.54 23.14 29.01
C GLN A 9 0.60 21.73 28.41
N ARG A 10 -0.35 20.86 28.76
CA ARG A 10 -0.41 19.49 28.23
C ARG A 10 -0.56 19.44 26.71
N ARG A 11 -1.34 20.37 26.14
CA ARG A 11 -1.50 20.47 24.69
C ARG A 11 -0.20 20.87 23.99
N ARG A 12 0.57 21.79 24.57
CA ARG A 12 1.87 22.21 24.02
C ARG A 12 2.94 21.14 24.17
N GLU A 13 2.88 20.33 25.23
CA GLU A 13 3.75 19.16 25.41
C GLU A 13 3.45 18.09 24.36
N LEU A 14 2.18 17.77 24.12
CA LEU A 14 1.77 16.84 23.07
C LEU A 14 2.17 17.33 21.67
N GLU A 15 1.96 18.60 21.36
CA GLU A 15 2.37 19.19 20.07
C GLU A 15 3.89 19.14 19.89
N ARG A 16 4.68 19.30 20.97
CA ARG A 16 6.14 19.14 20.93
C ARG A 16 6.56 17.69 20.75
N GLU A 17 5.93 16.75 21.45
CA GLU A 17 6.19 15.33 21.30
C GLU A 17 5.84 14.82 19.90
N GLU A 18 4.74 15.28 19.29
CA GLU A 18 4.41 14.96 17.90
C GLU A 18 5.45 15.51 16.93
N LEU A 19 5.90 16.75 17.11
CA LEU A 19 6.95 17.36 16.29
C LEU A 19 8.30 16.64 16.42
N GLU A 20 8.66 16.19 17.62
CA GLU A 20 9.88 15.39 17.83
C GLU A 20 9.74 13.98 17.24
N ARG A 21 8.56 13.36 17.34
CA ARG A 21 8.26 12.09 16.65
C ARG A 21 8.34 12.22 15.14
N GLU A 22 7.82 13.30 14.56
CA GLU A 22 7.93 13.55 13.12
C GLU A 22 9.37 13.82 12.69
N LYS A 23 10.17 14.52 13.50
CA LYS A 23 11.60 14.75 13.21
C LYS A 23 12.43 13.47 13.28
N ASN A 24 12.09 12.56 14.19
CA ASN A 24 12.82 11.31 14.40
C ASN A 24 12.25 10.12 13.64
N ARG A 25 11.12 10.28 12.94
CA ARG A 25 10.51 9.24 12.12
C ARG A 25 11.47 8.86 11.02
N THR A 26 11.90 7.60 11.02
CA THR A 26 12.69 7.11 9.90
C THR A 26 11.78 6.93 8.68
N PRO A 27 12.34 7.00 7.46
CA PRO A 27 11.59 6.64 6.26
C PRO A 27 10.96 5.24 6.38
N ALA A 28 11.65 4.29 7.03
CA ALA A 28 11.16 2.94 7.27
C ALA A 28 9.91 2.90 8.18
N ASP A 29 9.88 3.69 9.26
CA ASP A 29 8.72 3.76 10.16
C ASP A 29 7.51 4.37 9.45
N SER A 30 7.74 5.45 8.69
CA SER A 30 6.68 6.08 7.89
C SER A 30 6.18 5.17 6.76
N LEU A 31 7.05 4.33 6.19
CA LEU A 31 6.68 3.36 5.17
C LEU A 31 5.89 2.20 5.75
N ASN A 32 6.25 1.71 6.94
CA ASN A 32 5.51 0.65 7.62
C ASN A 32 4.11 1.12 8.02
N GLU A 33 4.00 2.30 8.62
CA GLU A 33 2.72 2.85 9.06
C GLU A 33 1.81 3.19 7.88
N ARG A 34 2.40 3.63 6.76
CA ARG A 34 1.67 3.92 5.53
C ARG A 34 1.35 2.67 4.72
N ALA A 35 2.19 1.63 4.78
CA ALA A 35 1.88 0.31 4.26
C ALA A 35 0.70 -0.29 5.03
N GLU A 36 0.65 -0.13 6.35
CA GLU A 36 -0.52 -0.45 7.17
C GLU A 36 -1.73 0.39 6.74
N GLU A 37 -1.60 1.71 6.55
CA GLU A 37 -2.70 2.55 6.06
C GLU A 37 -3.19 2.15 4.65
N LEU A 38 -2.30 1.72 3.75
CA LEU A 38 -2.67 1.25 2.41
C LEU A 38 -3.33 -0.12 2.43
N MET A 39 -2.95 -0.99 3.38
CA MET A 39 -3.63 -2.26 3.61
C MET A 39 -4.99 -2.07 4.32
N VAL A 40 -5.16 -1.02 5.12
CA VAL A 40 -6.30 -0.87 6.06
C VAL A 40 -7.33 0.19 5.63
N PHE A 41 -6.93 1.31 5.03
CA PHE A 41 -7.84 2.42 4.71
C PHE A 41 -8.35 2.36 3.27
N LYS A 42 -9.26 1.41 3.04
CA LYS A 42 -10.45 1.46 2.13
C LYS A 42 -10.85 0.09 1.53
N MET A 43 -10.67 -1.01 2.27
CA MET A 43 -11.62 -2.13 2.17
C MET A 43 -12.64 -2.06 3.31
N PRO A 44 -13.65 -1.18 3.25
CA PRO A 44 -14.76 -1.28 4.18
C PRO A 44 -15.58 -2.51 3.75
N LYS A 45 -15.22 -3.71 4.27
CA LYS A 45 -16.15 -4.78 4.68
C LYS A 45 -15.51 -6.14 5.04
N ASN A 46 -14.23 -6.43 4.77
CA ASN A 46 -13.72 -7.82 4.90
C ASN A 46 -12.25 -7.97 5.34
N ILE A 47 -11.74 -7.08 6.21
CA ILE A 47 -10.39 -7.26 6.82
C ILE A 47 -10.21 -8.66 7.44
N PRO A 48 -11.16 -9.20 8.23
CA PRO A 48 -11.01 -10.53 8.82
C PRO A 48 -10.87 -11.65 7.78
N LEU A 49 -11.53 -11.50 6.62
CA LEU A 49 -11.44 -12.46 5.52
C LEU A 49 -10.06 -12.42 4.86
N MET A 50 -9.46 -11.23 4.72
CA MET A 50 -8.12 -11.10 4.16
C MET A 50 -7.05 -11.67 5.08
N ASP A 51 -7.17 -11.42 6.38
CA ASP A 51 -6.27 -12.00 7.38
C ASP A 51 -6.33 -13.54 7.33
N GLU A 52 -7.54 -14.09 7.23
CA GLU A 52 -7.75 -15.53 7.08
C GLU A 52 -7.14 -16.07 5.77
N ILE A 53 -7.25 -15.34 4.66
CA ILE A 53 -6.65 -15.71 3.38
C ILE A 53 -5.12 -15.66 3.44
N PHE A 54 -4.54 -14.62 4.03
CA PHE A 54 -3.08 -14.45 4.11
C PHE A 54 -2.44 -15.42 5.11
N ALA A 55 -3.19 -15.85 6.12
CA ALA A 55 -2.79 -16.92 7.03
C ALA A 55 -3.10 -18.34 6.50
N PHE A 56 -3.60 -18.47 5.27
CA PHE A 56 -3.99 -19.75 4.72
C PHE A 56 -2.79 -20.69 4.52
N ASP A 57 -2.82 -21.86 5.16
CA ASP A 57 -1.83 -22.92 4.94
C ASP A 57 -2.12 -23.65 3.61
N PRO A 58 -1.22 -23.58 2.61
CA PRO A 58 -1.40 -24.23 1.32
C PRO A 58 -1.62 -25.75 1.42
N ARG A 59 -1.15 -26.40 2.49
CA ARG A 59 -1.32 -27.84 2.72
C ARG A 59 -2.78 -28.21 2.96
N ASN A 60 -3.61 -27.25 3.37
CA ASN A 60 -5.03 -27.46 3.63
C ASN A 60 -5.93 -27.19 2.41
N LEU A 61 -5.34 -26.93 1.22
CA LEU A 61 -6.09 -26.61 0.00
C LEU A 61 -7.15 -27.65 -0.34
N GLU A 62 -6.79 -28.93 -0.32
CA GLU A 62 -7.70 -30.04 -0.63
C GLU A 62 -8.79 -30.25 0.44
N ALA A 63 -8.46 -30.02 1.72
CA ALA A 63 -9.40 -30.17 2.83
C ALA A 63 -10.38 -28.97 2.95
N THR A 64 -10.03 -27.82 2.37
CA THR A 64 -10.82 -26.60 2.50
C THR A 64 -12.12 -26.70 1.69
N PRO A 65 -13.31 -26.40 2.25
CA PRO A 65 -14.57 -26.48 1.52
C PRO A 65 -14.63 -25.59 0.29
N SER A 66 -15.27 -26.04 -0.79
CA SER A 66 -15.37 -25.29 -2.05
C SER A 66 -16.04 -23.92 -1.88
N ALA A 67 -17.02 -23.81 -0.98
CA ALA A 67 -17.65 -22.53 -0.65
C ALA A 67 -16.63 -21.53 -0.07
N LYS A 68 -15.71 -21.99 0.77
CA LYS A 68 -14.67 -21.17 1.39
C LYS A 68 -13.60 -20.75 0.37
N LEU A 69 -13.15 -21.68 -0.48
CA LEU A 69 -12.25 -21.36 -1.61
C LEU A 69 -12.85 -20.34 -2.58
N SER A 70 -14.16 -20.43 -2.83
CA SER A 70 -14.89 -19.44 -3.64
C SER A 70 -14.89 -18.06 -2.97
N GLN A 71 -15.18 -17.99 -1.66
CA GLN A 71 -15.10 -16.76 -0.87
C GLN A 71 -13.69 -16.16 -0.90
N TYR A 72 -12.65 -16.96 -0.73
CA TYR A 72 -11.25 -16.51 -0.80
C TYR A 72 -10.89 -15.97 -2.18
N THR A 73 -11.32 -16.65 -3.23
CA THR A 73 -11.10 -16.20 -4.62
C THR A 73 -11.74 -14.83 -4.88
N ILE A 74 -12.98 -14.64 -4.42
CA ILE A 74 -13.70 -13.37 -4.57
C ILE A 74 -13.04 -12.27 -3.73
N GLY A 75 -12.69 -12.56 -2.47
CA GLY A 75 -12.03 -11.63 -1.57
C GLY A 75 -10.69 -11.15 -2.12
N LEU A 76 -9.83 -12.07 -2.58
CA LEU A 76 -8.56 -11.73 -3.22
C LEU A 76 -8.75 -10.91 -4.50
N ALA A 77 -9.75 -11.23 -5.33
CA ALA A 77 -10.00 -10.46 -6.54
C ALA A 77 -10.43 -9.01 -6.23
N GLN A 78 -11.30 -8.83 -5.22
CA GLN A 78 -11.70 -7.50 -4.74
C GLN A 78 -10.52 -6.73 -4.15
N PHE A 79 -9.70 -7.41 -3.35
CA PHE A 79 -8.47 -6.85 -2.80
C PHE A 79 -7.51 -6.41 -3.91
N LEU A 80 -7.31 -7.23 -4.95
CA LEU A 80 -6.43 -6.91 -6.06
C LEU A 80 -6.86 -5.62 -6.78
N ILE A 81 -8.16 -5.48 -7.07
CA ILE A 81 -8.71 -4.26 -7.69
C ILE A 81 -8.44 -3.03 -6.80
N PHE A 82 -8.68 -3.18 -5.50
CA PHE A 82 -8.43 -2.12 -4.53
C PHE A 82 -6.94 -1.74 -4.46
N PHE A 83 -6.08 -2.74 -4.34
CA PHE A 83 -4.62 -2.61 -4.26
C PHE A 83 -4.05 -1.91 -5.50
N SER A 84 -4.45 -2.36 -6.70
CA SER A 84 -4.05 -1.70 -7.95
C SER A 84 -4.55 -0.26 -8.02
N SER A 85 -5.74 0.04 -7.48
CA SER A 85 -6.23 1.42 -7.37
C SER A 85 -5.38 2.28 -6.43
N GLN A 86 -4.93 1.74 -5.29
CA GLN A 86 -4.03 2.47 -4.38
C GLN A 86 -2.67 2.74 -5.01
N ILE A 87 -2.04 1.73 -5.63
CA ILE A 87 -0.76 1.91 -6.34
C ILE A 87 -0.88 3.00 -7.41
N ASN A 88 -1.97 3.00 -8.18
CA ASN A 88 -2.18 4.02 -9.20
C ASN A 88 -2.33 5.42 -8.58
N LYS A 89 -3.02 5.54 -7.45
CA LYS A 89 -3.12 6.80 -6.71
C LYS A 89 -1.75 7.27 -6.22
N THR A 90 -0.93 6.39 -5.66
CA THR A 90 0.45 6.68 -5.24
C THR A 90 1.31 7.14 -6.41
N LYS A 91 1.24 6.46 -7.57
CA LYS A 91 1.92 6.87 -8.80
C LYS A 91 1.50 8.27 -9.28
N VAL A 92 0.20 8.59 -9.21
CA VAL A 92 -0.30 9.93 -9.56
C VAL A 92 0.22 10.99 -8.59
N GLN A 93 0.23 10.71 -7.28
CA GLN A 93 0.79 11.63 -6.28
C GLN A 93 2.28 11.86 -6.49
N LEU A 94 3.05 10.81 -6.79
CA LEU A 94 4.47 10.89 -7.13
C LEU A 94 4.69 11.78 -8.35
N MET A 95 3.93 11.57 -9.42
CA MET A 95 4.00 12.38 -10.64
C MET A 95 3.68 13.85 -10.36
N GLN A 96 2.64 14.13 -9.55
CA GLN A 96 2.26 15.49 -9.18
C GLN A 96 3.39 16.20 -8.40
N LYS A 97 3.98 15.53 -7.40
CA LYS A 97 5.10 16.09 -6.62
C LYS A 97 6.33 16.33 -7.48
N ASN A 98 6.70 15.37 -8.33
CA ASN A 98 7.81 15.55 -9.28
C ASN A 98 7.58 16.75 -10.20
N ARG A 99 6.36 16.92 -10.73
CA ARG A 99 6.02 18.06 -11.59
C ARG A 99 6.12 19.40 -10.85
N VAL A 100 5.78 19.45 -9.57
CA VAL A 100 5.97 20.65 -8.74
C VAL A 100 7.46 20.98 -8.67
N VAL A 101 8.30 20.02 -8.27
CA VAL A 101 9.77 20.20 -8.23
C VAL A 101 10.31 20.68 -9.57
N ASP A 102 9.97 19.99 -10.67
CA ASP A 102 10.42 20.34 -12.02
C ASP A 102 10.01 21.77 -12.43
N THR A 103 8.82 22.21 -12.03
CA THR A 103 8.36 23.58 -12.30
C THR A 103 9.24 24.61 -11.61
N TYR A 104 9.63 24.36 -10.35
CA TYR A 104 10.56 25.23 -9.62
C TYR A 104 11.96 25.19 -10.23
N VAL A 105 12.48 24.00 -10.57
CA VAL A 105 13.80 23.87 -11.21
C VAL A 105 13.85 24.64 -12.53
N ASN A 106 12.80 24.54 -13.36
CA ASN A 106 12.76 25.21 -14.67
C ASN A 106 12.68 26.73 -14.56
N LYS A 107 12.00 27.26 -13.52
CA LYS A 107 11.86 28.70 -13.30
C LYS A 107 13.00 29.30 -12.49
N SER A 108 13.84 28.48 -11.85
CA SER A 108 14.88 28.97 -10.96
C SER A 108 16.05 29.61 -11.73
N PRO A 109 16.58 30.74 -11.23
CA PRO A 109 17.82 31.32 -11.75
C PRO A 109 19.07 30.51 -11.36
N LEU A 110 18.96 29.59 -10.39
CA LEU A 110 20.07 28.74 -9.96
C LEU A 110 20.40 27.73 -11.07
N LYS A 111 21.68 27.66 -11.48
CA LYS A 111 22.18 26.71 -12.49
C LYS A 111 23.29 25.82 -11.91
N GLY A 112 23.22 24.54 -12.22
CA GLY A 112 24.29 23.55 -12.01
C GLY A 112 24.98 23.20 -13.32
N LYS A 113 26.07 22.42 -13.26
CA LYS A 113 26.73 21.91 -14.47
C LYS A 113 25.88 20.83 -15.15
N THR A 114 25.09 20.10 -14.36
CA THR A 114 24.16 19.07 -14.82
C THR A 114 22.72 19.40 -14.39
N LYS A 115 21.75 18.73 -15.03
CA LYS A 115 20.33 18.83 -14.62
C LYS A 115 20.13 18.34 -13.18
N ALA A 116 20.83 17.28 -12.77
CA ALA A 116 20.78 16.74 -11.42
C ALA A 116 21.34 17.73 -10.39
N GLU A 117 22.51 18.34 -10.67
CA GLU A 117 23.08 19.37 -9.80
C GLU A 117 22.17 20.61 -9.71
N THR A 118 21.54 20.99 -10.81
CA THR A 118 20.59 22.11 -10.82
C THR A 118 19.39 21.81 -9.93
N ARG A 119 18.81 20.61 -10.07
CA ARG A 119 17.70 20.14 -9.23
C ARG A 119 18.08 20.17 -7.75
N GLN A 120 19.23 19.61 -7.39
CA GLN A 120 19.68 19.59 -6.00
C GLN A 120 19.85 21.00 -5.42
N LYS A 121 20.56 21.89 -6.13
CA LYS A 121 20.75 23.28 -5.67
C LYS A 121 19.43 24.03 -5.45
N VAL A 122 18.44 23.79 -6.31
CA VAL A 122 17.11 24.42 -6.19
C VAL A 122 16.36 23.86 -4.98
N ILE A 123 16.45 22.56 -4.74
CA ILE A 123 15.82 21.92 -3.58
C ILE A 123 16.50 22.38 -2.28
N ASP A 124 17.82 22.40 -2.23
CA ASP A 124 18.59 22.85 -1.07
C ASP A 124 18.27 24.31 -0.70
N TYR A 125 18.00 25.16 -1.69
CA TYR A 125 17.67 26.57 -1.50
C TYR A 125 16.23 26.81 -1.00
N HIS A 126 15.32 25.85 -1.18
CA HIS A 126 13.91 25.98 -0.80
C HIS A 126 13.50 24.87 0.18
N GLU A 127 13.35 25.21 1.47
CA GLU A 127 12.97 24.26 2.53
C GLU A 127 11.67 23.48 2.21
N GLU A 128 10.69 24.14 1.60
CA GLU A 128 9.45 23.49 1.14
C GLU A 128 9.70 22.37 0.11
N LEU A 129 10.69 22.55 -0.78
CA LEU A 129 11.05 21.54 -1.78
C LEU A 129 11.78 20.35 -1.14
N GLN A 130 12.52 20.55 -0.04
CA GLN A 130 13.14 19.45 0.70
C GLN A 130 12.08 18.54 1.32
N ALA A 131 11.02 19.12 1.88
CA ALA A 131 9.87 18.34 2.39
C ALA A 131 9.14 17.59 1.26
N ILE A 132 9.01 18.20 0.08
CA ILE A 132 8.43 17.54 -1.10
C ILE A 132 9.33 16.40 -1.59
N GLU A 133 10.65 16.58 -1.60
CA GLU A 133 11.63 15.57 -2.00
C GLU A 133 11.59 14.35 -1.08
N LYS A 134 11.59 14.53 0.24
CA LYS A 134 11.33 13.41 1.18
C LYS A 134 10.01 12.71 0.87
N GLY A 135 8.97 13.47 0.52
CA GLY A 135 7.69 12.93 0.08
C GLY A 135 7.77 12.10 -1.21
N ILE A 136 8.62 12.48 -2.15
CA ILE A 136 8.89 11.73 -3.38
C ILE A 136 9.59 10.43 -3.05
N GLU A 137 10.65 10.48 -2.24
CA GLU A 137 11.41 9.29 -1.81
C GLU A 137 10.51 8.26 -1.11
N MET A 138 9.62 8.71 -0.23
CA MET A 138 8.64 7.83 0.43
C MET A 138 7.71 7.16 -0.59
N LEU A 139 7.14 7.91 -1.54
CA LEU A 139 6.23 7.33 -2.54
C LEU A 139 6.95 6.38 -3.51
N GLU A 140 8.21 6.65 -3.84
CA GLU A 140 9.04 5.75 -4.66
C GLU A 140 9.36 4.45 -3.92
N ALA A 141 9.69 4.54 -2.63
CA ALA A 141 9.92 3.37 -1.79
C ALA A 141 8.65 2.53 -1.63
N GLU A 142 7.49 3.17 -1.44
CA GLU A 142 6.18 2.51 -1.39
C GLU A 142 5.88 1.73 -2.67
N ILE A 143 6.02 2.37 -3.84
CA ILE A 143 5.82 1.70 -5.14
C ILE A 143 6.76 0.49 -5.26
N LYS A 144 8.03 0.66 -4.90
CA LYS A 144 9.04 -0.42 -4.95
C LYS A 144 8.70 -1.59 -4.02
N MET A 145 8.18 -1.33 -2.82
CA MET A 145 7.74 -2.38 -1.89
C MET A 145 6.53 -3.15 -2.41
N THR A 146 5.65 -2.48 -3.15
CA THR A 146 4.46 -3.09 -3.74
C THR A 146 4.71 -3.79 -5.08
N ASP A 147 5.89 -3.59 -5.66
CA ASP A 147 6.22 -4.13 -6.99
C ASP A 147 6.26 -5.66 -6.95
N GLY A 148 5.62 -6.29 -7.94
CA GLY A 148 5.50 -7.75 -8.01
C GLY A 148 4.47 -8.40 -7.07
N LEU A 149 3.89 -7.69 -6.08
CA LEU A 149 2.87 -8.28 -5.19
C LEU A 149 1.59 -8.70 -5.94
N GLU A 150 1.18 -7.93 -6.95
CA GLU A 150 0.03 -8.25 -7.81
C GLU A 150 0.15 -9.63 -8.48
N LYS A 151 1.38 -10.01 -8.87
CA LYS A 151 1.66 -11.31 -9.47
C LYS A 151 1.39 -12.45 -8.48
N TYR A 152 1.87 -12.32 -7.24
CA TYR A 152 1.67 -13.32 -6.20
C TYR A 152 0.19 -13.49 -5.84
N TYR A 153 -0.57 -12.40 -5.72
CA TYR A 153 -2.01 -12.48 -5.48
C TYR A 153 -2.75 -13.14 -6.65
N THR A 154 -2.34 -12.86 -7.89
CA THR A 154 -2.90 -13.49 -9.08
C THR A 154 -2.62 -15.00 -9.12
N GLU A 155 -1.42 -15.43 -8.76
CA GLU A 155 -1.04 -16.83 -8.66
C GLU A 155 -1.85 -17.58 -7.59
N LEU A 156 -2.10 -16.94 -6.44
CA LEU A 156 -2.93 -17.49 -5.37
C LEU A 156 -4.40 -17.64 -5.81
N ILE A 157 -4.97 -16.61 -6.43
CA ILE A 157 -6.32 -16.67 -7.05
C ILE A 157 -6.42 -17.82 -8.04
N ASN A 158 -5.42 -17.98 -8.91
CA ASN A 158 -5.41 -19.03 -9.92
C ASN A 158 -5.30 -20.43 -9.29
N SER A 159 -4.56 -20.56 -8.19
CA SER A 159 -4.45 -21.82 -7.44
C SER A 159 -5.80 -22.24 -6.85
N PHE A 160 -6.53 -21.30 -6.23
CA PHE A 160 -7.89 -21.57 -5.72
C PHE A 160 -8.87 -21.91 -6.84
N LYS A 161 -8.81 -21.20 -7.97
CA LYS A 161 -9.66 -21.48 -9.14
C LYS A 161 -9.40 -22.88 -9.71
N ARG A 162 -8.14 -23.27 -9.86
CA ARG A 162 -7.76 -24.61 -10.37
C ARG A 162 -8.31 -25.72 -9.48
N GLU A 163 -8.21 -25.56 -8.16
CA GLU A 163 -8.77 -26.54 -7.22
C GLU A 163 -10.29 -26.63 -7.32
N LEU A 164 -10.99 -25.49 -7.44
CA LEU A 164 -12.43 -25.48 -7.67
C LEU A 164 -12.80 -26.21 -8.97
N THR A 165 -12.09 -25.95 -10.07
CA THR A 165 -12.30 -26.61 -11.36
C THR A 165 -12.03 -28.13 -11.29
N ARG A 166 -10.98 -28.55 -10.57
CA ARG A 166 -10.69 -29.98 -10.34
C ARG A 166 -11.88 -30.68 -9.69
N ARG A 167 -12.41 -30.12 -8.61
CA ARG A 167 -13.55 -30.70 -7.88
C ARG A 167 -14.83 -30.73 -8.71
N GLU A 168 -15.07 -29.70 -9.51
CA GLU A 168 -16.21 -29.69 -10.44
C GLU A 168 -16.11 -30.81 -11.47
N PHE A 169 -14.91 -31.07 -11.98
CA PHE A 169 -14.66 -32.16 -12.93
C PHE A 169 -14.86 -33.53 -12.28
N GLU A 170 -14.31 -33.75 -11.10
CA GLU A 170 -14.51 -34.99 -10.32
C GLU A 170 -16.00 -35.25 -10.04
N MET A 171 -16.75 -34.23 -9.63
CA MET A 171 -18.20 -34.35 -9.39
C MET A 171 -18.99 -34.66 -10.67
N LYS A 172 -18.61 -34.08 -11.81
CA LYS A 172 -19.27 -34.38 -13.10
C LYS A 172 -19.02 -35.83 -13.50
N PHE A 173 -17.76 -36.27 -13.44
CA PHE A 173 -17.37 -37.64 -13.75
C PHE A 173 -18.14 -38.66 -12.89
N SER A 174 -18.20 -38.47 -11.57
CA SER A 174 -18.97 -39.34 -10.68
C SER A 174 -20.48 -39.34 -10.94
N ARG A 175 -21.04 -38.25 -11.48
CA ARG A 175 -22.46 -38.20 -11.86
C ARG A 175 -22.73 -38.96 -13.15
N ASP A 176 -21.81 -38.86 -14.11
CA ASP A 176 -21.91 -39.57 -15.38
C ASP A 176 -21.73 -41.08 -15.20
N GLU A 177 -20.81 -41.52 -14.33
CA GLU A 177 -20.66 -42.94 -13.94
C GLU A 177 -21.93 -43.53 -13.31
N ARG A 178 -22.66 -42.75 -12.48
CA ARG A 178 -23.91 -43.22 -11.85
C ARG A 178 -25.09 -43.33 -12.81
N ARG A 179 -24.97 -42.78 -14.02
CA ARG A 179 -26.03 -42.79 -15.05
C ARG A 179 -25.84 -43.89 -16.09
N LEU A 180 -24.65 -44.49 -16.16
CA LEU A 180 -24.32 -45.66 -16.98
C LEU A 180 -24.68 -46.94 -16.23
#